data_AF-A0A1Q8BKM2-F1
#
_entry.id   AF-A0A1Q8BKM2-F1
#
_cell.length_a   1.000
_cell.length_b   1.000
_cell.length_c   1.000
_cell.angle_alpha   90.00
_cell.angle_beta   90.00
_cell.angle_gamma   90.00
#
_symmetry.space_group_name_H-M   'P 1'
#
loop_
_entity.id
_entity.type
_entity.pdbx_description
1 polymer ?
#
loop_
_entity_poly.entity_id
_entity_poly.type
_entity_poly.pdbx_seq_one_letter_code
_entity_poly.pdbx_strand_id
1 'polypeptide(L)'
;KARRSRLDQLRLNQVYQISQAIEDHHRLRGELPEALSVLSRTQPRPGLVFDDPVTHEFYGYRTLDSLRYELCATFDTPDSVGPYGGAIDPFWRHGAGRRCFTFGVRKHPRD
;
A
#
# COMPACT_ATOMS: atom_id res chain seq x y z
N LYS A 1 -19.36 1.91 -14.57
CA LYS A 1 -18.51 2.98 -13.99
C LYS A 1 -18.40 2.84 -12.46
N ALA A 2 -19.51 2.92 -11.71
CA ALA A 2 -19.51 2.83 -10.24
C ALA A 2 -18.82 1.59 -9.63
N ARG A 3 -18.96 0.40 -10.24
CA ARG A 3 -18.28 -0.83 -9.77
C ARG A 3 -16.75 -0.71 -9.81
N ARG A 4 -16.18 -0.20 -10.90
CA ARG A 4 -14.73 -0.06 -11.07
C ARG A 4 -14.14 0.95 -10.08
N SER A 5 -14.82 2.08 -9.88
CA SER A 5 -14.41 3.07 -8.87
C SER A 5 -14.43 2.51 -7.44
N ARG A 6 -15.40 1.64 -7.09
CA ARG A 6 -15.41 0.94 -5.78
C ARG A 6 -14.27 -0.05 -5.62
N LEU A 7 -13.87 -0.72 -6.72
CA LEU A 7 -12.70 -1.61 -6.72
C LEU A 7 -11.41 -0.80 -6.55
N ASP A 8 -11.28 0.33 -7.24
CA ASP A 8 -10.13 1.23 -7.07
C ASP A 8 -10.04 1.78 -5.64
N GLN A 9 -11.18 2.11 -5.02
CA GLN A 9 -11.24 2.47 -3.60
C GLN A 9 -10.75 1.35 -2.67
N LEU A 10 -11.13 0.10 -2.96
CA LEU A 10 -10.70 -1.07 -2.20
C LEU A 10 -9.19 -1.27 -2.32
N ARG A 11 -8.64 -1.16 -3.54
CA ARG A 11 -7.20 -1.22 -3.81
C ARG A 11 -6.42 -0.14 -3.06
N LEU A 12 -6.92 1.10 -3.04
CA LEU A 12 -6.32 2.20 -2.27
C LEU A 12 -6.33 1.91 -0.76
N ASN A 13 -7.43 1.38 -0.24
CA ASN A 13 -7.52 0.97 1.16
C ASN A 13 -6.50 -0.14 1.48
N GLN A 14 -6.36 -1.15 0.61
CA GLN A 14 -5.39 -2.22 0.77
C GLN A 14 -3.94 -1.69 0.73
N VAL A 15 -3.60 -0.83 -0.23
CA VAL A 15 -2.28 -0.17 -0.29
C VAL A 15 -1.99 0.59 1.01
N TYR A 16 -2.96 1.34 1.53
CA TYR A 16 -2.81 2.05 2.79
C TYR A 16 -2.64 1.10 3.99
N GLN A 17 -3.42 0.02 4.07
CA GLN A 17 -3.28 -0.96 5.15
C GLN A 17 -1.91 -1.66 5.12
N ILE A 18 -1.40 -1.97 3.93
CA ILE A 18 -0.05 -2.54 3.76
C ILE A 18 1.00 -1.51 4.20
N SER A 19 0.84 -0.23 3.84
CA SER A 19 1.79 0.81 4.26
C SER A 19 1.85 0.96 5.79
N GLN A 20 0.71 0.87 6.47
CA GLN A 20 0.64 0.86 7.93
C GLN A 20 1.35 -0.37 8.54
N ALA A 21 1.18 -1.55 7.94
CA ALA A 21 1.87 -2.75 8.39
C ALA A 21 3.40 -2.67 8.19
N ILE A 22 3.87 -2.04 7.11
CA ILE A 22 5.29 -1.79 6.88
C ILE A 22 5.85 -0.79 7.90
N GLU A 23 5.13 0.29 8.17
CA GLU A 23 5.56 1.28 9.17
C GLU A 23 5.68 0.65 10.56
N ASP A 24 4.73 -0.20 10.95
CA ASP A 24 4.80 -0.94 12.20
C ASP A 24 5.93 -1.97 12.24
N HIS A 25 6.22 -2.64 11.13
CA HIS A 25 7.39 -3.51 11.01
C HIS A 25 8.69 -2.73 11.24
N HIS A 26 8.86 -1.61 10.55
CA HIS A 26 10.02 -0.74 10.74
C HIS A 26 10.12 -0.22 12.17
N ARG A 27 9.00 0.21 12.77
CA ARG A 27 8.96 0.67 14.16
C ARG A 27 9.42 -0.40 15.16
N LEU A 28 9.17 -1.68 14.87
CA LEU A 28 9.49 -2.79 15.78
C LEU A 28 10.87 -3.41 15.51
N ARG A 29 11.34 -3.38 14.27
CA ARG A 29 12.57 -4.06 13.84
C ARG A 29 13.73 -3.10 13.54
N GLY A 30 13.43 -1.85 13.21
CA GLY A 30 14.41 -0.85 12.77
C GLY A 30 14.81 -1.00 11.30
N GLU A 31 14.08 -1.80 10.52
CA GLU A 31 14.36 -2.04 9.10
C GLU A 31 13.05 -2.23 8.32
N LEU A 32 13.08 -1.93 7.02
CA LEU A 32 11.97 -2.23 6.13
C LEU A 32 11.92 -3.74 5.85
N PRO A 33 10.73 -4.34 5.69
CA PRO A 33 10.62 -5.77 5.42
C PRO A 33 11.24 -6.09 4.05
N GLU A 34 11.98 -7.19 3.93
CA GLU A 34 12.57 -7.60 2.65
C GLU A 34 11.50 -7.95 1.58
N ALA A 35 10.32 -8.40 2.03
CA ALA A 35 9.17 -8.68 1.18
C ALA A 35 7.86 -8.58 1.98
N LEU A 36 6.74 -8.30 1.29
CA LEU A 36 5.42 -8.24 1.91
C LEU A 36 5.04 -9.53 2.66
N SER A 37 5.49 -10.70 2.18
CA SER A 37 5.20 -11.98 2.81
C SER A 37 5.77 -12.11 4.24
N VAL A 38 6.80 -11.33 4.58
CA VAL A 38 7.35 -11.26 5.95
C VAL A 38 6.29 -10.74 6.92
N LEU A 39 5.44 -9.80 6.49
CA LEU A 39 4.40 -9.19 7.32
C LEU A 39 3.35 -10.23 7.72
N SER A 40 2.94 -11.11 6.80
CA SER A 40 1.98 -12.19 7.09
C SER A 40 2.47 -13.17 8.16
N ARG A 41 3.79 -13.42 8.19
CA ARG A 41 4.40 -14.38 9.12
C ARG A 41 4.73 -13.78 10.48
N THR A 42 5.19 -12.53 10.49
CA THR A 42 5.72 -11.90 11.72
C THR A 42 4.72 -11.01 12.43
N GLN A 43 3.71 -10.50 11.71
CA GLN A 43 2.69 -9.59 12.23
C GLN A 43 1.33 -9.86 11.55
N PRO A 44 0.74 -11.05 11.72
CA PRO A 44 -0.54 -11.37 11.09
C PRO A 44 -1.63 -10.40 11.55
N ARG A 45 -2.26 -9.72 10.59
CA ARG A 45 -3.38 -8.79 10.82
C ARG A 45 -4.64 -9.34 10.15
N PRO A 46 -5.76 -9.50 10.89
CA PRO A 46 -7.03 -9.86 10.28
C PRO A 46 -7.41 -8.89 9.16
N GLY A 47 -7.75 -9.44 7.99
CA GLY A 47 -8.19 -8.65 6.83
C GLY A 47 -7.08 -7.97 6.02
N LEU A 48 -5.80 -8.06 6.44
CA LEU A 48 -4.69 -7.60 5.62
C LEU A 48 -4.43 -8.60 4.49
N VAL A 49 -4.55 -8.12 3.26
CA VAL A 49 -4.28 -8.89 2.03
C VAL A 49 -3.17 -8.24 1.24
N PHE A 50 -2.47 -9.03 0.42
CA PHE A 50 -1.30 -8.60 -0.33
C PHE A 50 -1.48 -8.76 -1.85
N ASP A 51 -2.59 -9.31 -2.29
CA ASP A 51 -2.98 -9.51 -3.68
C ASP A 51 -4.20 -8.67 -4.07
N ASP A 52 -4.25 -8.30 -5.34
CA ASP A 52 -5.39 -7.60 -5.93
C ASP A 52 -6.61 -8.54 -5.99
N PRO A 53 -7.78 -8.10 -5.50
CA PRO A 53 -8.96 -8.96 -5.41
C PRO A 53 -9.59 -9.34 -6.77
N VAL A 54 -9.12 -8.75 -7.87
CA VAL A 54 -9.61 -9.02 -9.23
C VAL A 54 -8.56 -9.76 -10.05
N THR A 55 -7.30 -9.30 -10.04
CA THR A 55 -6.23 -9.92 -10.84
C THR A 55 -5.52 -11.04 -10.10
N HIS A 56 -5.65 -11.11 -8.78
CA HIS A 56 -4.89 -12.01 -7.89
C HIS A 56 -3.37 -11.84 -7.98
N GLU A 57 -2.90 -10.75 -8.58
CA GLU A 57 -1.49 -10.39 -8.59
C GLU A 57 -1.13 -9.69 -7.29
N PHE A 58 0.06 -9.98 -6.76
CA PHE A 58 0.56 -9.28 -5.58
C PHE A 58 0.74 -7.78 -5.86
N TYR A 59 0.43 -6.95 -4.87
CA TYR A 59 0.81 -5.55 -4.89
C TYR A 59 2.34 -5.43 -5.03
N GLY A 60 2.76 -4.53 -5.91
CA GLY A 60 4.19 -4.29 -6.11
C GLY A 60 4.78 -3.67 -4.87
N TYR A 61 5.93 -4.18 -4.42
CA TYR A 61 6.67 -3.63 -3.29
C TYR A 61 8.16 -3.55 -3.64
N ARG A 62 8.79 -2.43 -3.29
CA ARG A 62 10.22 -2.22 -3.48
C ARG A 62 10.75 -1.21 -2.47
N THR A 63 11.86 -1.52 -1.82
CA THR A 63 12.62 -0.54 -1.03
C THR A 63 13.38 0.39 -1.97
N LEU A 64 13.39 1.68 -1.64
CA LEU A 64 14.19 2.70 -2.35
C LEU A 64 15.49 2.97 -1.61
N ASP A 65 15.40 3.00 -0.28
CA ASP A 65 16.51 3.10 0.68
C ASP A 65 16.04 2.56 2.04
N SER A 66 16.77 2.87 3.13
CA SER A 66 16.45 2.40 4.48
C SER A 66 15.15 2.96 5.06
N LEU A 67 14.66 4.11 4.57
CA LEU A 67 13.49 4.81 5.13
C LEU A 67 12.37 5.00 4.11
N ARG A 68 12.58 4.67 2.84
CA ARG A 68 11.60 4.89 1.76
C ARG A 68 11.35 3.61 0.98
N TYR A 69 10.10 3.43 0.59
CA TYR A 69 9.66 2.31 -0.23
C TYR A 69 8.51 2.71 -1.15
N GLU A 70 8.23 1.86 -2.13
CA GLU A 70 7.08 2.00 -3.02
C GLU A 70 6.09 0.86 -2.82
N LEU A 71 4.81 1.20 -2.92
CA LEU A 71 3.72 0.26 -3.13
C LEU A 71 3.00 0.57 -4.43
N CYS A 72 2.78 -0.44 -5.26
CA CYS A 72 2.16 -0.29 -6.57
C CYS A 72 0.88 -1.11 -6.69
N ALA A 73 -0.15 -0.50 -7.26
CA ALA A 73 -1.42 -1.13 -7.61
C ALA A 73 -1.83 -0.76 -9.05
N THR A 74 -2.75 -1.53 -9.63
CA THR A 74 -3.31 -1.26 -10.95
C THR A 74 -4.76 -0.82 -10.80
N PHE A 75 -5.08 0.36 -11.35
CA PHE A 75 -6.39 0.97 -11.23
C PHE A 75 -7.15 0.95 -12.55
N ASP A 76 -8.47 0.79 -12.48
CA ASP A 76 -9.32 0.70 -13.67
C ASP A 76 -9.82 2.05 -14.16
N THR A 77 -9.84 3.05 -13.29
CA THR A 77 -10.41 4.37 -13.55
C THR A 77 -9.53 5.50 -13.02
N PRO A 78 -9.50 6.67 -13.68
CA PRO A 78 -8.79 7.83 -13.16
C PRO A 78 -9.49 8.41 -11.92
N ASP A 79 -8.69 8.85 -10.94
CA ASP A 79 -9.03 9.71 -9.80
C ASP A 79 -10.43 9.49 -9.22
N SER A 80 -10.69 8.26 -8.79
CA SER A 80 -12.05 7.81 -8.54
C SER A 80 -12.57 8.05 -7.13
N VAL A 81 -11.71 8.02 -6.11
CA VAL A 81 -11.97 8.37 -4.69
C VAL A 81 -10.68 8.20 -3.88
N GLY A 82 -10.56 8.84 -2.71
CA GLY A 82 -9.44 8.58 -1.79
C GLY A 82 -9.63 7.28 -0.98
N PRO A 83 -8.63 6.84 -0.19
CA PRO A 83 -8.82 5.74 0.75
C PRO A 83 -10.02 6.03 1.66
N TYR A 84 -10.81 5.00 1.97
CA TYR A 84 -12.05 5.10 2.76
C TYR A 84 -13.17 5.98 2.17
N GLY A 85 -13.04 6.46 0.92
CA GLY A 85 -14.13 7.17 0.23
C GLY A 85 -14.26 8.65 0.60
N GLY A 86 -13.25 9.22 1.26
CA GLY A 86 -13.15 10.65 1.55
C GLY A 86 -12.63 11.48 0.36
N ALA A 87 -12.38 12.77 0.62
CA ALA A 87 -11.74 13.65 -0.35
C ALA A 87 -10.37 13.10 -0.77
N ILE A 88 -10.06 13.18 -2.06
CA ILE A 88 -8.78 12.69 -2.60
C ILE A 88 -7.67 13.64 -2.16
N ASP A 89 -6.90 13.24 -1.15
CA ASP A 89 -5.58 13.81 -0.89
C ASP A 89 -4.76 13.72 -2.20
N PRO A 90 -4.08 14.80 -2.63
CA PRO A 90 -3.27 14.79 -3.85
C PRO A 90 -2.29 13.61 -3.95
N PHE A 91 -1.79 13.09 -2.83
CA PHE A 91 -0.95 11.90 -2.77
C PHE A 91 -1.61 10.67 -3.40
N TRP A 92 -2.91 10.48 -3.19
CA TRP A 92 -3.67 9.32 -3.68
C TRP A 92 -4.17 9.45 -5.11
N ARG A 93 -3.91 10.59 -5.78
CA ARG A 93 -4.29 10.75 -7.19
C ARG A 93 -3.59 9.71 -8.06
N HIS A 94 -4.38 9.12 -8.96
CA HIS A 94 -3.94 8.08 -9.87
C HIS A 94 -4.74 8.12 -11.18
N GLY A 95 -4.06 7.84 -12.29
CA GLY A 95 -4.74 7.50 -13.54
C GLY A 95 -5.28 6.07 -13.53
N ALA A 96 -5.87 5.66 -14.66
CA ALA A 96 -6.01 4.24 -14.95
C ALA A 96 -4.63 3.63 -15.26
N GLY A 97 -4.47 2.34 -14.95
CA GLY A 97 -3.23 1.61 -15.09
C GLY A 97 -2.42 1.52 -13.80
N ARG A 98 -1.17 1.08 -13.93
CA ARG A 98 -0.26 0.87 -12.80
C ARG A 98 0.21 2.20 -12.21
N ARG A 99 0.04 2.36 -10.89
CA ARG A 99 0.51 3.51 -10.13
C ARG A 99 1.27 3.05 -8.90
N CYS A 100 2.42 3.69 -8.63
CA CYS A 100 3.24 3.45 -7.45
C CYS A 100 3.24 4.67 -6.53
N PHE A 101 3.01 4.44 -5.24
CA PHE A 101 3.05 5.45 -4.20
C PHE A 101 4.33 5.30 -3.39
N THR A 102 5.06 6.39 -3.19
CA THR A 102 6.26 6.40 -2.36
C THR A 102 5.89 6.76 -0.93
N PHE A 103 6.23 5.89 0.00
CA PHE A 103 6.04 6.10 1.42
C PHE A 103 7.38 6.29 2.11
N GLY A 104 7.39 7.10 3.16
CA GLY A 104 8.48 7.19 4.11
C GLY A 104 8.06 6.61 5.45
N VAL A 105 8.97 5.94 6.13
CA VAL A 105 8.81 5.62 7.56
C VAL A 105 9.52 6.66 8.41
N ARG A 106 9.09 6.83 9.65
CA ARG A 106 9.81 7.67 10.61
C ARG A 106 11.14 7.02 10.99
N LYS A 107 12.17 7.86 11.14
CA LYS A 107 13.51 7.43 11.59
C LYS A 107 13.39 6.64 12.91
N HIS A 108 13.99 5.45 12.97
CA HIS A 108 13.97 4.63 14.17
C HIS A 108 15.01 5.17 15.17
N PRO A 109 14.80 5.10 16.50
CA PRO A 109 15.77 5.60 17.48
C PRO A 109 17.17 4.98 17.45
N ARG A 110 17.40 3.96 16.62
CA ARG A 110 18.69 3.26 16.45
C ARG A 110 19.46 3.72 15.20
N ASP A 111 18.88 4.61 14.39
CA ASP A 111 19.44 5.15 13.16
C ASP A 111 20.18 6.49 13.36
#